data_AF-A0ABD2WCU9-F1
#
_entry.id   AF-A0ABD2WCU9-F1
#
_cell.length_a   1.000
_cell.length_b   1.000
_cell.length_c   1.000
_cell.angle_alpha   90.00
_cell.angle_beta   90.00
_cell.angle_gamma   90.00
#
_symmetry.space_group_name_H-M   'P 1'
#
loop_
_entity.id
_entity.type
_entity.pdbx_description
1 polymer ?
#
loop_
_entity_poly.entity_id
_entity_poly.type
_entity_poly.pdbx_seq_one_letter_code
_entity_poly.pdbx_strand_id
1 'polypeptide(L)'
;MKEMFRTAGDEASKYGLQFNAAKCIAMSILIASKPKTYKVSTAESFQIGGGPIRQLGPTEHFRYLGVHFSPLGFRKPGGTLVRELANIASAPLKPQQRLKILRCFLVPRFYHQLVLSRCHLQTLKSLDRQVRAAGRKWLRLPKDVPIGYFHARCLDGGLGIPSFRTAIPALVHSRLSDMAESSCAAVRGVFCHRSVQASIRWAETALSFHGRPLIDQEARGKYWASLFHQANDGKELSECARVRASHSWVDRNSAALSG
;
A
#
# COMPACT_ATOMS: atom_id res chain seq x y z
N MET A 1 -16.28 12.23 28.13
CA MET A 1 -15.37 11.20 27.57
C MET A 1 -15.04 10.09 28.57
N LYS A 2 -14.62 10.40 29.81
CA LYS A 2 -14.38 9.39 30.87
C LYS A 2 -15.59 8.45 31.10
N GLU A 3 -16.78 9.03 31.09
CA GLU A 3 -18.04 8.28 31.27
C GLU A 3 -18.32 7.28 30.14
N MET A 4 -17.95 7.61 28.89
CA MET A 4 -18.17 6.70 27.74
C MET A 4 -17.35 5.40 27.88
N PHE A 5 -16.13 5.47 28.41
CA PHE A 5 -15.31 4.27 28.65
C PHE A 5 -15.92 3.39 29.74
N ARG A 6 -16.53 4.00 30.76
CA ARG A 6 -17.24 3.26 31.82
C ARG A 6 -18.47 2.57 31.25
N THR A 7 -19.32 3.31 30.54
CA THR A 7 -20.52 2.74 29.89
C THR A 7 -20.17 1.61 28.94
N ALA A 8 -19.11 1.77 28.12
CA ALA A 8 -18.66 0.70 27.23
C ALA A 8 -18.20 -0.55 28.00
N GLY A 9 -17.49 -0.37 29.12
CA GLY A 9 -17.08 -1.46 30.01
C GLY A 9 -18.26 -2.18 30.66
N ASP A 10 -19.24 -1.41 31.15
CA ASP A 10 -20.45 -1.93 31.78
C ASP A 10 -21.29 -2.73 30.76
N GLU A 11 -21.47 -2.21 29.54
CA GLU A 11 -22.17 -2.91 28.46
C GLU A 11 -21.45 -4.20 28.04
N ALA A 12 -20.13 -4.16 27.83
CA ALA A 12 -19.37 -5.36 27.48
C ALA A 12 -19.50 -6.44 28.57
N SER A 13 -19.53 -6.04 29.84
CA SER A 13 -19.67 -6.94 30.98
C SER A 13 -21.02 -7.66 30.99
N LYS A 14 -22.11 -7.03 30.52
CA LYS A 14 -23.42 -7.68 30.36
C LYS A 14 -23.38 -8.89 29.43
N TYR A 15 -22.46 -8.89 28.47
CA TYR A 15 -22.23 -9.99 27.53
C TYR A 15 -21.08 -10.91 27.96
N GLY A 16 -20.57 -10.79 29.18
CA GLY A 16 -19.44 -11.58 29.69
C GLY A 16 -18.09 -11.22 29.06
N LEU A 17 -17.97 -10.05 28.42
CA LEU A 17 -16.73 -9.55 27.82
C LEU A 17 -16.04 -8.56 28.74
N GLN A 18 -14.71 -8.63 28.80
CA GLN A 18 -13.88 -7.70 29.57
C GLN A 18 -12.81 -7.05 28.69
N PHE A 19 -12.59 -5.76 28.87
CA PHE A 19 -11.53 -5.03 28.17
C PHE A 19 -10.17 -5.31 28.79
N ASN A 20 -9.18 -5.59 27.96
CA ASN A 20 -7.79 -5.66 28.38
C ASN A 20 -7.16 -4.26 28.34
N ALA A 21 -7.08 -3.61 29.50
CA ALA A 21 -6.53 -2.26 29.64
C ALA A 21 -5.12 -2.10 29.05
N ALA A 22 -4.28 -3.15 29.10
CA ALA A 22 -2.92 -3.11 28.55
C ALA A 22 -2.88 -3.04 27.01
N LYS A 23 -3.95 -3.48 26.33
CA LYS A 23 -4.11 -3.35 24.87
C LYS A 23 -4.87 -2.08 24.47
N CYS A 24 -5.50 -1.40 25.42
CA CYS A 24 -6.21 -0.15 25.19
C CYS A 24 -5.22 1.02 25.12
N ILE A 25 -5.47 1.93 24.18
CA ILE A 25 -4.69 3.16 24.02
C ILE A 25 -5.68 4.31 23.83
N ALA A 26 -5.45 5.41 24.54
CA ALA A 26 -6.19 6.65 24.35
C ALA A 26 -5.34 7.67 23.62
N MET A 27 -5.99 8.49 22.79
CA MET A 27 -5.34 9.55 22.03
C MET A 27 -6.16 10.83 22.19
N SER A 28 -5.59 11.78 22.94
CA SER A 28 -6.26 13.03 23.30
C SER A 28 -5.70 14.18 22.46
N ILE A 29 -6.44 14.58 21.42
CA ILE A 29 -6.03 15.66 20.50
C ILE A 29 -6.77 16.94 20.89
N LEU A 30 -6.02 17.95 21.31
CA LEU A 30 -6.51 19.28 21.64
C LEU A 30 -6.20 20.25 20.50
N ILE A 31 -7.15 21.12 20.16
CA ILE A 31 -6.90 22.21 19.21
C ILE A 31 -6.05 23.26 19.92
N ALA A 32 -4.93 23.66 19.32
CA ALA A 32 -4.11 24.72 19.86
C ALA A 32 -4.66 26.09 19.48
N SER A 33 -4.33 27.13 20.24
CA SER A 33 -4.80 28.50 20.02
C SER A 33 -4.39 29.08 18.66
N LYS A 34 -3.35 28.54 18.01
CA LYS A 34 -2.90 28.95 16.67
C LYS A 34 -3.57 28.10 15.58
N PRO A 35 -3.97 28.71 14.44
CA PRO A 35 -4.59 27.98 13.35
C PRO A 35 -3.68 26.86 12.83
N LYS A 36 -4.28 25.70 12.55
CA LYS A 36 -3.60 24.48 12.04
C LYS A 36 -2.55 23.86 12.98
N THR A 37 -2.56 24.22 14.26
CA THR A 37 -1.75 23.52 15.27
C THR A 37 -2.64 22.76 16.25
N TYR A 38 -2.14 21.61 16.71
CA TYR A 38 -2.82 20.75 17.67
C TYR A 38 -1.80 20.27 18.69
N LYS A 39 -2.29 19.97 19.88
CA LYS A 39 -1.51 19.44 21.00
C LYS A 39 -2.01 18.04 21.31
N VAL A 40 -1.08 17.11 21.47
CA VAL A 40 -1.39 15.77 21.99
C VAL A 40 -1.21 15.83 23.49
N SER A 41 -2.31 15.70 24.23
CA SER A 41 -2.28 15.71 25.69
C SER A 41 -2.05 14.30 26.23
N THR A 42 -1.07 14.15 27.10
CA THR A 42 -0.83 12.92 27.87
C THR A 42 -1.21 13.08 29.34
N ALA A 43 -1.75 14.25 29.72
CA ALA A 43 -2.09 14.57 31.11
C ALA A 43 -3.42 13.92 31.56
N GLU A 44 -4.25 13.50 30.61
CA GLU A 44 -5.53 12.87 30.92
C GLU A 44 -5.32 11.41 31.34
N SER A 45 -5.96 11.00 32.43
CA SER A 45 -6.05 9.61 32.83
C SER A 45 -7.43 9.04 32.50
N PHE A 46 -7.44 7.91 31.79
CA PHE A 46 -8.64 7.12 31.55
C PHE A 46 -8.49 5.75 32.21
N GLN A 47 -9.60 5.16 32.62
CA GLN A 47 -9.65 3.83 33.21
C GLN A 47 -10.70 2.99 32.47
N ILE A 48 -10.41 1.71 32.27
CA ILE A 48 -11.34 0.72 31.72
C ILE A 48 -11.03 -0.65 32.31
N GLY A 49 -12.06 -1.40 32.71
CA GLY A 49 -11.89 -2.74 33.28
C GLY A 49 -10.99 -2.78 34.52
N GLY A 50 -11.02 -1.73 35.36
CA GLY A 50 -10.23 -1.64 36.60
C GLY A 50 -8.76 -1.24 36.42
N GLY A 51 -8.28 -1.02 35.19
CA GLY A 51 -6.90 -0.60 34.90
C GLY A 51 -6.79 0.76 34.20
N PRO A 52 -5.66 1.48 34.33
CA PRO A 52 -5.42 2.71 33.59
C PRO A 52 -5.14 2.42 32.11
N ILE A 53 -5.67 3.27 31.22
CA ILE A 53 -5.41 3.23 29.78
C ILE A 53 -4.16 4.05 29.47
N ARG A 54 -3.25 3.50 28.68
CA ARG A 54 -2.05 4.20 28.21
C ARG A 54 -2.42 5.36 27.28
N GLN A 55 -1.93 6.56 27.55
CA GLN A 55 -2.01 7.69 26.62
C GLN A 55 -0.94 7.58 25.55
N LEU A 56 -1.33 7.81 24.29
CA LEU A 56 -0.41 7.85 23.16
C LEU A 56 0.36 9.17 23.14
N GLY A 57 1.69 9.08 23.17
CA GLY A 57 2.56 10.26 23.04
C GLY A 57 2.53 10.89 21.63
N PRO A 58 3.03 12.13 21.46
CA PRO A 58 3.01 12.85 20.19
C PRO A 58 3.84 12.20 19.07
N THR A 59 4.91 11.49 19.44
CA THR A 59 5.80 10.77 18.51
C THR A 59 5.51 9.28 18.43
N GLU A 60 4.64 8.79 19.31
CA GLU A 60 4.27 7.38 19.34
C GLU A 60 3.32 7.03 18.19
N HIS A 61 3.22 5.73 17.94
CA HIS A 61 2.36 5.18 16.91
C HIS A 61 1.71 3.90 17.41
N PHE A 62 0.53 3.60 16.86
CA PHE A 62 -0.20 2.38 17.13
C PHE A 62 -0.59 1.70 15.82
N ARG A 63 -0.85 0.40 15.89
CA ARG A 63 -1.26 -0.42 14.74
C ARG A 63 -2.74 -0.76 14.89
N TYR A 64 -3.52 -0.44 13.86
CA TYR A 64 -4.93 -0.82 13.79
C TYR A 64 -5.23 -1.45 12.43
N LEU A 65 -5.75 -2.67 12.45
CA LEU A 65 -6.02 -3.49 11.25
C LEU A 65 -4.85 -3.52 10.25
N GLY A 66 -3.60 -3.61 10.72
CA GLY A 66 -2.45 -3.64 9.82
C GLY A 66 -1.95 -2.28 9.33
N VAL A 67 -2.59 -1.17 9.69
CA VAL A 67 -2.18 0.19 9.34
C VAL A 67 -1.58 0.88 10.56
N HIS A 68 -0.50 1.64 10.36
CA HIS A 68 0.16 2.40 11.42
C HIS A 68 -0.35 3.85 11.46
N PHE A 69 -0.86 4.24 12.63
CA PHE A 69 -1.37 5.56 12.92
C PHE A 69 -0.47 6.25 13.95
N SER A 70 -0.35 7.57 13.81
CA SER A 70 0.17 8.48 14.81
C SER A 70 -0.89 9.54 15.12
N PRO A 71 -0.72 10.37 16.16
CA PRO A 71 -1.62 11.50 16.41
C PRO A 71 -1.74 12.48 15.23
N LEU A 72 -0.73 12.51 14.35
CA LEU A 72 -0.72 13.34 13.14
C LEU A 72 -1.46 12.69 11.96
N GLY A 73 -1.94 11.44 12.13
CA GLY A 73 -2.60 10.64 11.10
C GLY A 73 -1.75 9.45 10.64
N PHE A 74 -1.75 9.18 9.33
CA PHE A 74 -1.11 7.98 8.79
C PHE A 74 0.42 8.08 8.75
N ARG A 75 1.11 6.99 9.13
CA ARG A 75 2.56 6.88 8.96
C ARG A 75 2.94 6.22 7.64
N LYS A 76 3.92 6.80 6.94
CA LYS A 76 4.48 6.26 5.69
C LYS A 76 5.19 4.90 5.93
N PRO A 77 4.97 3.87 5.11
CA PRO A 77 5.62 2.55 5.24
C PRO A 77 7.10 2.51 4.78
N GLY A 78 7.79 3.64 4.62
CA GLY A 78 9.07 3.68 3.89
C GLY A 78 10.18 2.79 4.45
N GLY A 79 10.31 2.70 5.77
CA GLY A 79 11.40 1.94 6.41
C GLY A 79 11.24 0.41 6.33
N THR A 80 10.00 -0.09 6.24
CA THR A 80 9.77 -1.53 6.22
C THR A 80 10.12 -2.15 4.86
N LEU A 81 9.82 -1.49 3.74
CA LEU A 81 10.13 -2.02 2.41
C LEU A 81 11.63 -2.26 2.21
N VAL A 82 12.48 -1.30 2.59
CA VAL A 82 13.95 -1.41 2.44
C VAL A 82 14.48 -2.62 3.22
N ARG A 83 14.00 -2.82 4.45
CA ARG A 83 14.38 -3.97 5.28
C ARG A 83 13.97 -5.29 4.65
N GLU A 84 12.73 -5.40 4.16
CA GLU A 84 12.25 -6.64 3.52
C GLU A 84 13.01 -6.94 2.21
N LEU A 85 13.34 -5.91 1.42
CA LEU A 85 14.20 -6.06 0.25
C LEU A 85 15.61 -6.53 0.62
N ALA A 86 16.18 -6.01 1.72
CA ALA A 86 17.48 -6.46 2.22
C ALA A 86 17.43 -7.93 2.69
N ASN A 87 16.36 -8.35 3.37
CA ASN A 87 16.17 -9.73 3.80
C ASN A 87 16.07 -10.71 2.63
N ILE A 88 15.38 -10.33 1.55
CA ILE A 88 15.32 -11.16 0.33
C ILE A 88 16.69 -11.21 -0.35
N ALA A 89 17.45 -10.12 -0.29
CA ALA A 89 18.79 -10.05 -0.87
C ALA A 89 19.81 -10.91 -0.12
N SER A 90 19.70 -11.02 1.22
CA SER A 90 20.60 -11.83 2.05
C SER A 90 20.28 -13.32 2.00
N ALA A 91 19.04 -13.70 1.71
CA ALA A 91 18.66 -15.10 1.59
C ALA A 91 19.34 -15.79 0.38
N PRO A 92 19.76 -17.07 0.53
CA PRO A 92 20.41 -17.85 -0.54
C PRO A 92 19.37 -18.31 -1.59
N LEU A 93 18.88 -17.37 -2.39
CA LEU A 93 17.81 -17.58 -3.37
C LEU A 93 18.31 -17.33 -4.80
N LYS A 94 17.80 -18.13 -5.75
CA LYS A 94 18.00 -17.88 -7.18
C LYS A 94 17.35 -16.53 -7.56
N PRO A 95 17.90 -15.75 -8.51
CA PRO A 95 17.33 -14.45 -8.89
C PRO A 95 15.85 -14.53 -9.33
N GLN A 96 15.48 -15.61 -10.00
CA GLN A 96 14.08 -15.91 -10.40
C GLN A 96 13.16 -16.07 -9.18
N GLN A 97 13.61 -16.73 -8.11
CA GLN A 97 12.86 -16.86 -6.86
C GLN A 97 12.68 -15.51 -6.17
N ARG A 98 13.75 -14.69 -6.11
CA ARG A 98 13.67 -13.32 -5.56
C ARG A 98 12.66 -12.46 -6.30
N LEU A 99 12.66 -12.53 -7.64
CA LEU A 99 11.73 -11.80 -8.48
C LEU A 99 10.27 -12.25 -8.26
N LYS A 100 10.04 -13.56 -8.16
CA LYS A 100 8.72 -14.11 -7.84
C LYS A 100 8.23 -13.66 -6.46
N ILE A 101 9.10 -13.71 -5.43
CA ILE A 101 8.78 -13.20 -4.09
C ILE A 101 8.39 -11.73 -4.17
N LEU A 102 9.17 -10.93 -4.89
CA LEU A 102 8.93 -9.51 -5.06
C LEU A 102 7.57 -9.21 -5.70
N ARG A 103 7.28 -9.85 -6.85
CA ARG A 103 6.07 -9.66 -7.66
C ARG A 103 4.81 -10.16 -6.97
N CYS A 104 4.83 -11.39 -6.46
CA CYS A 104 3.63 -12.09 -6.01
C CYS A 104 3.31 -11.87 -4.52
N PHE A 105 4.32 -11.55 -3.69
CA PHE A 105 4.14 -11.51 -2.25
C PHE A 105 4.54 -10.16 -1.66
N LEU A 106 5.77 -9.68 -1.90
CA LEU A 106 6.28 -8.49 -1.23
C LEU A 106 5.51 -7.24 -1.63
N VAL A 107 5.40 -6.96 -2.94
CA VAL A 107 4.71 -5.74 -3.42
C VAL A 107 3.23 -5.77 -3.01
N PRO A 108 2.45 -6.85 -3.25
CA PRO A 108 1.06 -6.93 -2.81
C PRO A 108 0.88 -6.80 -1.29
N ARG A 109 1.84 -7.24 -0.46
CA ARG A 109 1.77 -7.11 1.02
C ARG A 109 1.59 -5.66 1.48
N PHE A 110 2.09 -4.68 0.72
CA PHE A 110 1.95 -3.28 1.06
C PHE A 110 0.63 -2.65 0.58
N TYR A 111 -0.15 -3.33 -0.26
CA TYR A 111 -1.36 -2.74 -0.86
C TYR A 111 -2.38 -2.35 0.19
N HIS A 112 -2.69 -3.25 1.12
CA HIS A 112 -3.64 -2.98 2.19
C HIS A 112 -3.31 -1.68 2.94
N GLN A 113 -2.05 -1.55 3.37
CA GLN A 113 -1.59 -0.37 4.09
C GLN A 113 -1.61 0.89 3.21
N LEU A 114 -1.14 0.80 1.97
CA LEU A 114 -1.04 1.95 1.06
C LEU A 114 -2.39 2.44 0.54
N VAL A 115 -3.37 1.55 0.39
CA VAL A 115 -4.74 1.86 -0.06
C VAL A 115 -5.56 2.49 1.06
N LEU A 116 -5.38 2.05 2.30
CA LEU A 116 -6.05 2.65 3.47
C LEU A 116 -5.39 3.94 3.95
N SER A 117 -4.10 4.13 3.67
CA SER A 117 -3.39 5.36 4.02
C SER A 117 -3.56 6.43 2.95
N ARG A 118 -3.59 7.69 3.38
CA ARG A 118 -3.50 8.84 2.47
C ARG A 118 -2.07 8.99 1.97
N CYS A 119 -1.73 8.26 0.91
CA CYS A 119 -0.39 8.28 0.32
C CYS A 119 -0.23 9.39 -0.72
N HIS A 120 0.87 10.14 -0.65
CA HIS A 120 1.24 11.04 -1.74
C HIS A 120 1.85 10.25 -2.91
N LEU A 121 1.60 10.74 -4.12
CA LEU A 121 2.12 10.15 -5.35
C LEU A 121 3.64 10.01 -5.36
N GLN A 122 4.34 11.02 -4.83
CA GLN A 122 5.80 11.01 -4.70
C GLN A 122 6.31 9.89 -3.78
N THR A 123 5.51 9.49 -2.79
CA THR A 123 5.84 8.37 -1.91
C THR A 123 5.75 7.06 -2.69
N LEU A 124 4.68 6.86 -3.47
CA LEU A 124 4.52 5.68 -4.33
C LEU A 124 5.66 5.57 -5.37
N LYS A 125 6.02 6.69 -6.01
CA LYS A 125 7.18 6.77 -6.92
C LYS A 125 8.51 6.44 -6.22
N SER A 126 8.66 6.80 -4.94
CA SER A 126 9.84 6.48 -4.15
C SER A 126 9.92 4.97 -3.87
N LEU A 127 8.81 4.34 -3.49
CA LEU A 127 8.74 2.89 -3.29
C LEU A 127 9.05 2.14 -4.59
N ASP A 128 8.47 2.56 -5.73
CA ASP A 128 8.78 1.98 -7.04
C ASP A 128 10.26 2.13 -7.42
N ARG A 129 10.92 3.23 -7.03
CA ARG A 129 12.37 3.39 -7.22
C ARG A 129 13.17 2.40 -6.38
N GLN A 130 12.80 2.17 -5.13
CA GLN A 130 13.47 1.20 -4.24
C GLN A 130 13.32 -0.23 -4.77
N VAL A 131 12.10 -0.61 -5.18
CA VAL A 131 11.82 -1.93 -5.79
C VAL A 131 12.67 -2.15 -7.04
N ARG A 132 12.70 -1.18 -7.96
CA ARG A 132 13.51 -1.30 -9.18
C ARG A 132 15.01 -1.31 -8.90
N ALA A 133 15.49 -0.55 -7.91
CA ALA A 133 16.89 -0.58 -7.51
C ALA A 133 17.30 -1.97 -6.99
N ALA A 134 16.46 -2.60 -6.16
CA ALA A 134 16.68 -3.97 -5.70
C ALA A 134 16.64 -4.98 -6.86
N GLY A 135 15.62 -4.90 -7.73
CA GLY A 135 15.49 -5.75 -8.91
C GLY A 135 16.70 -5.65 -9.85
N ARG A 136 17.19 -4.43 -10.12
CA ARG A 136 18.42 -4.22 -10.91
C ARG A 136 19.62 -4.92 -10.27
N LYS A 137 19.80 -4.76 -8.96
CA LYS A 137 20.93 -5.37 -8.23
C LYS A 137 20.87 -6.89 -8.28
N TRP A 138 19.70 -7.49 -8.09
CA TRP A 138 19.54 -8.95 -8.06
C TRP A 138 19.75 -9.61 -9.43
N LEU A 139 19.31 -8.94 -10.49
CA LEU A 139 19.41 -9.43 -11.87
C LEU A 139 20.67 -8.93 -12.59
N ARG A 140 21.52 -8.13 -11.92
CA ARG A 140 22.71 -7.48 -12.49
C ARG A 140 22.41 -6.68 -13.77
N LEU A 141 21.27 -5.99 -13.78
CA LEU A 141 20.83 -5.21 -14.93
C LEU A 141 21.61 -3.88 -15.05
N PRO A 142 21.90 -3.42 -16.28
CA PRO A 142 22.43 -2.09 -16.54
C PRO A 142 21.53 -0.96 -15.98
N LYS A 143 22.11 0.23 -15.81
CA LYS A 143 21.38 1.40 -15.34
C LYS A 143 20.37 1.92 -16.38
N ASP A 144 20.65 1.70 -17.65
CA ASP A 144 19.89 2.23 -18.78
C ASP A 144 18.65 1.40 -19.13
N VAL A 145 18.39 0.31 -18.39
CA VAL A 145 17.21 -0.53 -18.59
C VAL A 145 15.92 0.28 -18.47
N PRO A 146 15.04 0.23 -19.48
CA PRO A 146 13.85 1.06 -19.52
C PRO A 146 12.92 0.74 -18.36
N ILE A 147 12.26 1.78 -17.84
CA ILE A 147 11.31 1.67 -16.73
C ILE A 147 10.18 0.68 -17.06
N GLY A 148 9.72 0.69 -18.32
CA GLY A 148 8.70 -0.22 -18.82
C GLY A 148 9.04 -1.68 -18.60
N TYR A 149 10.31 -2.09 -18.73
CA TYR A 149 10.74 -3.47 -18.55
C TYR A 149 10.39 -4.03 -17.17
N PHE A 150 10.49 -3.23 -16.11
CA PHE A 150 10.18 -3.69 -14.75
C PHE A 150 8.69 -3.97 -14.54
N HIS A 151 7.83 -3.15 -15.15
CA HIS A 151 6.39 -3.12 -14.85
C HIS A 151 5.50 -3.75 -15.92
N ALA A 152 5.99 -3.86 -17.16
CA ALA A 152 5.31 -4.58 -18.24
C ALA A 152 5.10 -6.04 -17.82
N ARG A 153 3.99 -6.64 -18.27
CA ARG A 153 3.66 -8.03 -17.91
C ARG A 153 4.74 -8.95 -18.46
N CYS A 154 4.91 -10.12 -17.83
CA CYS A 154 5.84 -11.12 -18.34
C CYS A 154 5.50 -11.56 -19.76
N LEU A 155 4.21 -11.64 -20.07
CA LEU A 155 3.72 -11.96 -21.41
C LEU A 155 4.10 -10.89 -22.46
N ASP A 156 4.30 -9.64 -22.04
CA ASP A 156 4.74 -8.54 -22.94
C ASP A 156 6.29 -8.40 -22.97
N GLY A 157 7.03 -9.36 -22.42
CA GLY A 157 8.49 -9.36 -22.35
C GLY A 157 9.09 -8.65 -21.12
N GLY A 158 8.27 -8.21 -20.16
CA GLY A 158 8.72 -7.53 -18.94
C GLY A 158 8.96 -8.44 -17.72
N LEU A 159 9.35 -7.85 -16.59
CA LEU A 159 9.52 -8.56 -15.31
C LEU A 159 8.22 -8.72 -14.52
N GLY A 160 7.15 -8.03 -14.91
CA GLY A 160 5.82 -8.13 -14.29
C GLY A 160 5.72 -7.60 -12.87
N ILE A 161 6.66 -6.75 -12.41
CA ILE A 161 6.64 -6.20 -11.06
C ILE A 161 5.55 -5.11 -10.99
N PRO A 162 4.51 -5.25 -10.14
CA PRO A 162 3.46 -4.25 -10.08
C PRO A 162 4.00 -2.90 -9.61
N SER A 163 3.57 -1.82 -10.25
CA SER A 163 3.94 -0.45 -9.84
C SER A 163 2.97 0.07 -8.78
N PHE A 164 3.49 0.51 -7.64
CA PHE A 164 2.70 1.20 -6.60
C PHE A 164 2.03 2.47 -7.14
N ARG A 165 2.74 3.22 -8.00
CA ARG A 165 2.23 4.45 -8.62
C ARG A 165 0.93 4.23 -9.40
N THR A 166 0.74 3.07 -10.02
CA THR A 166 -0.45 2.78 -10.83
C THR A 166 -1.45 1.87 -10.10
N ALA A 167 -0.97 0.88 -9.34
CA ALA A 167 -1.84 -0.06 -8.62
C ALA A 167 -2.58 0.59 -7.44
N ILE A 168 -1.91 1.41 -6.63
CA ILE A 168 -2.54 1.96 -5.41
C ILE A 168 -3.69 2.92 -5.73
N PRO A 169 -3.54 3.91 -6.62
CA PRO A 169 -4.66 4.77 -6.99
C PRO A 169 -5.84 3.99 -7.57
N ALA A 170 -5.60 2.95 -8.37
CA ALA A 170 -6.66 2.11 -8.93
C ALA A 170 -7.45 1.36 -7.85
N LEU A 171 -6.74 0.77 -6.88
CA LEU A 171 -7.36 0.08 -5.75
C LEU A 171 -8.10 1.05 -4.83
N VAL A 172 -7.59 2.27 -4.65
CA VAL A 172 -8.30 3.32 -3.90
C VAL A 172 -9.57 3.75 -4.63
N HIS A 173 -9.51 3.95 -5.95
CA HIS A 173 -10.65 4.30 -6.77
C HIS A 173 -11.73 3.22 -6.67
N SER A 174 -11.42 1.98 -7.03
CA SER A 174 -12.38 0.86 -6.96
C SER A 174 -13.01 0.76 -5.56
N ARG A 175 -12.21 0.63 -4.50
CA ARG A 175 -12.73 0.49 -3.13
C ARG A 175 -13.70 1.60 -2.73
N LEU A 176 -13.42 2.85 -3.09
CA LEU A 176 -14.25 3.98 -2.71
C LEU A 176 -15.48 4.13 -3.61
N SER A 177 -15.36 3.83 -4.91
CA SER A 177 -16.48 3.83 -5.84
C SER A 177 -17.49 2.73 -5.51
N ASP A 178 -17.03 1.56 -5.09
CA ASP A 178 -17.88 0.44 -4.66
C ASP A 178 -18.76 0.79 -3.43
N MET A 179 -18.40 1.84 -2.67
CA MET A 179 -19.23 2.31 -1.55
C MET A 179 -20.58 2.88 -2.01
N ALA A 180 -20.67 3.39 -3.24
CA ALA A 180 -21.91 3.92 -3.80
C ALA A 180 -22.97 2.82 -3.98
N GLU A 181 -22.52 1.61 -4.31
CA GLU A 181 -23.37 0.43 -4.58
C GLU A 181 -23.58 -0.43 -3.33
N SER A 182 -23.06 -0.02 -2.17
CA SER A 182 -23.18 -0.79 -0.92
C SER A 182 -24.63 -0.96 -0.49
N SER A 183 -24.99 -2.14 0.02
CA SER A 183 -26.31 -2.42 0.60
C SER A 183 -26.61 -1.58 1.85
N CYS A 184 -25.57 -1.16 2.60
CA CYS A 184 -25.71 -0.40 3.83
C CYS A 184 -25.90 1.10 3.56
N ALA A 185 -27.01 1.66 4.05
CA ALA A 185 -27.33 3.09 3.87
C ALA A 185 -26.28 4.03 4.48
N ALA A 186 -25.69 3.65 5.64
CA ALA A 186 -24.63 4.44 6.25
C ALA A 186 -23.38 4.52 5.36
N VAL A 187 -23.02 3.42 4.69
CA VAL A 187 -21.87 3.36 3.77
C VAL A 187 -22.11 4.24 2.55
N ARG A 188 -23.31 4.17 1.95
CA ARG A 188 -23.70 5.08 0.85
C ARG A 188 -23.70 6.54 1.28
N GLY A 189 -24.13 6.85 2.50
CA GLY A 189 -24.06 8.21 3.04
C GLY A 189 -22.61 8.72 3.15
N VAL A 190 -21.68 7.86 3.54
CA VAL A 190 -20.25 8.20 3.63
C VAL A 190 -19.63 8.45 2.26
N PHE A 191 -20.10 7.82 1.18
CA PHE A 191 -19.63 8.07 -0.17
C PHE A 191 -19.72 9.55 -0.56
N CYS A 192 -20.81 10.23 -0.19
CA CYS A 192 -21.01 11.65 -0.46
C CYS A 192 -20.12 12.59 0.38
N HIS A 193 -19.42 12.07 1.38
CA HIS A 193 -18.60 12.90 2.27
C HIS A 193 -17.40 13.51 1.54
N ARG A 194 -17.11 14.79 1.81
CA ARG A 194 -16.04 15.57 1.16
C ARG A 194 -14.68 14.85 1.15
N SER A 195 -14.32 14.16 2.24
CA SER A 195 -13.03 13.47 2.34
C SER A 195 -12.92 12.25 1.41
N VAL A 196 -14.02 11.53 1.20
CA VAL A 196 -14.09 10.37 0.28
C VAL A 196 -14.03 10.88 -1.15
N GLN A 197 -14.86 11.85 -1.50
CA GLN A 197 -14.86 12.49 -2.82
C GLN A 197 -13.52 13.16 -3.17
N ALA A 198 -12.80 13.71 -2.20
CA ALA A 198 -11.44 14.22 -2.41
C ALA A 198 -10.43 13.10 -2.71
N SER A 199 -10.62 11.92 -2.11
CA SER A 199 -9.75 10.76 -2.30
C SER A 199 -10.02 10.06 -3.63
N ILE A 200 -11.28 10.01 -4.08
CA ILE A 200 -11.66 9.55 -5.44
C ILE A 200 -11.02 10.47 -6.50
N ARG A 201 -11.23 11.79 -6.39
CA ARG A 201 -10.61 12.77 -7.31
C ARG A 201 -9.10 12.70 -7.34
N TRP A 202 -8.47 12.51 -6.18
CA TRP A 202 -7.02 12.27 -6.11
C TRP A 202 -6.62 11.01 -6.88
N ALA A 203 -7.37 9.92 -6.70
CA ALA A 203 -7.11 8.66 -7.39
C ALA A 203 -7.27 8.80 -8.91
N GLU A 204 -8.35 9.42 -9.38
CA GLU A 204 -8.58 9.72 -10.80
C GLU A 204 -7.44 10.57 -11.40
N THR A 205 -7.07 11.66 -10.71
CA THR A 205 -5.95 12.53 -11.13
C THR A 205 -4.64 11.75 -11.17
N ALA A 206 -4.42 10.86 -10.21
CA ALA A 206 -3.24 10.00 -10.21
C ALA A 206 -3.32 8.97 -11.34
N LEU A 207 -4.49 8.43 -11.68
CA LEU A 207 -4.65 7.46 -12.77
C LEU A 207 -4.56 8.09 -14.15
N SER A 208 -4.76 9.40 -14.27
CA SER A 208 -4.39 10.19 -15.44
C SER A 208 -2.88 10.27 -15.57
N PHE A 209 -2.29 9.30 -16.28
CA PHE A 209 -0.85 9.21 -16.47
C PHE A 209 -0.51 9.46 -17.93
N HIS A 210 0.25 10.53 -18.20
CA HIS A 210 0.56 10.99 -19.56
C HIS A 210 -0.70 11.16 -20.45
N GLY A 211 -1.78 11.70 -19.89
CA GLY A 211 -3.03 11.96 -20.61
C GLY A 211 -3.92 10.73 -20.86
N ARG A 212 -3.57 9.55 -20.34
CA ARG A 212 -4.39 8.33 -20.46
C ARG A 212 -4.96 7.91 -19.10
N PRO A 213 -6.26 7.58 -19.02
CA PRO A 213 -6.85 7.03 -17.79
C PRO A 213 -6.41 5.56 -17.62
N LEU A 214 -5.84 5.23 -16.47
CA LEU A 214 -5.31 3.88 -16.14
C LEU A 214 -6.15 3.13 -15.10
N ILE A 215 -7.48 3.27 -15.16
CA ILE A 215 -8.42 2.69 -14.18
C ILE A 215 -8.39 1.16 -14.23
N ASP A 216 -8.43 0.59 -15.44
CA ASP A 216 -8.49 -0.86 -15.62
C ASP A 216 -7.12 -1.52 -15.57
N GLN A 217 -7.11 -2.80 -15.17
CA GLN A 217 -5.89 -3.60 -15.17
C GLN A 217 -5.32 -3.77 -16.58
N GLU A 218 -6.18 -3.93 -17.58
CA GLU A 218 -5.75 -4.06 -18.97
C GLU A 218 -5.15 -2.76 -19.51
N ALA A 219 -5.78 -1.61 -19.21
CA ALA A 219 -5.25 -0.30 -19.57
C ALA A 219 -3.86 -0.06 -18.95
N ARG A 220 -3.66 -0.44 -17.68
CA ARG A 220 -2.33 -0.43 -17.04
C ARG A 220 -1.34 -1.35 -17.74
N GLY A 221 -1.75 -2.56 -18.09
CA GLY A 221 -0.90 -3.53 -18.80
C GLY A 221 -0.44 -2.99 -20.16
N LYS A 222 -1.38 -2.53 -20.98
CA LYS A 222 -1.13 -1.90 -22.28
C LYS A 222 -0.24 -0.67 -22.15
N TYR A 223 -0.44 0.15 -21.12
CA TYR A 223 0.40 1.31 -20.86
C TYR A 223 1.86 0.89 -20.63
N TRP A 224 2.13 -0.02 -19.70
CA TRP A 224 3.50 -0.45 -19.40
C TRP A 224 4.16 -1.17 -20.58
N ALA A 225 3.41 -1.98 -21.32
CA ALA A 225 3.87 -2.61 -22.55
C ALA A 225 4.26 -1.56 -23.59
N SER A 226 3.39 -0.57 -23.86
CA SER A 226 3.69 0.49 -24.83
C SER A 226 4.92 1.31 -24.45
N LEU A 227 5.09 1.63 -23.15
CA LEU A 227 6.27 2.35 -22.66
C LEU A 227 7.54 1.52 -22.81
N PHE A 228 7.42 0.19 -22.67
CA PHE A 228 8.55 -0.71 -22.87
C PHE A 228 8.91 -0.85 -24.35
N HIS A 229 7.94 -1.12 -25.21
CA HIS A 229 8.17 -1.36 -26.64
C HIS A 229 8.58 -0.11 -27.42
N GLN A 230 8.33 1.09 -26.89
CA GLN A 230 8.86 2.34 -27.43
C GLN A 230 10.35 2.57 -27.12
N ALA A 231 10.91 1.86 -26.12
CA ALA A 231 12.33 1.94 -25.83
C ALA A 231 13.14 1.17 -26.88
N ASN A 232 14.38 1.59 -27.11
CA ASN A 232 15.26 1.00 -28.13
C ASN A 232 15.38 -0.53 -27.97
N ASP A 233 15.63 -1.00 -26.74
CA ASP A 233 15.79 -2.43 -26.42
C ASP A 233 14.45 -3.19 -26.29
N GLY A 234 13.32 -2.48 -26.31
CA GLY A 234 12.00 -3.08 -26.08
C GLY A 234 11.19 -3.33 -27.35
N LYS A 235 11.51 -2.66 -28.46
CA LYS A 235 10.74 -2.74 -29.72
C LYS A 235 10.65 -4.17 -30.25
N GLU A 236 11.77 -4.89 -30.26
CA GLU A 236 11.85 -6.27 -30.72
C GLU A 236 11.11 -7.25 -29.79
N LEU A 237 10.91 -6.87 -28.52
CA LEU A 237 10.24 -7.69 -27.52
C LEU A 237 8.71 -7.56 -27.56
N SER A 238 8.16 -6.76 -28.48
CA SER A 238 6.72 -6.63 -28.72
C SER A 238 6.05 -7.96 -29.12
N GLU A 239 6.81 -8.85 -29.76
CA GLU A 239 6.33 -10.15 -30.23
C GLU A 239 6.51 -11.28 -29.19
N CYS A 240 7.08 -10.98 -28.01
CA CYS A 240 7.28 -11.98 -26.94
C CYS A 240 5.98 -12.69 -26.54
N ALA A 241 4.84 -11.99 -26.63
CA ALA A 241 3.53 -12.54 -26.33
C ALA A 241 3.15 -13.74 -27.21
N ARG A 242 3.70 -13.83 -28.43
CA ARG A 242 3.45 -14.94 -29.36
C ARG A 242 4.27 -16.18 -29.01
N VAL A 243 5.36 -16.04 -28.27
CA VAL A 243 6.31 -17.11 -27.98
C VAL A 243 6.50 -17.30 -26.49
N ARG A 244 5.74 -18.23 -25.90
CA ARG A 244 5.77 -18.51 -24.45
C ARG A 244 7.17 -18.80 -23.90
N ALA A 245 8.02 -19.45 -24.69
CA ALA A 245 9.39 -19.78 -24.29
C ALA A 245 10.19 -18.54 -23.88
N SER A 246 10.01 -17.41 -24.57
CA SER A 246 10.74 -16.14 -24.37
C SER A 246 10.63 -15.59 -22.95
N HIS A 247 9.44 -15.69 -22.33
CA HIS A 247 9.16 -15.16 -21.00
C HIS A 247 8.93 -16.25 -19.94
N SER A 248 9.02 -17.53 -20.32
CA SER A 248 8.77 -18.66 -19.43
C SER A 248 9.74 -18.71 -18.25
N TRP A 249 10.98 -18.24 -18.41
CA TRP A 249 11.97 -18.23 -17.32
C TRP A 249 11.62 -17.26 -16.18
N VAL A 250 10.85 -16.20 -16.48
CA VAL A 250 10.33 -15.23 -15.49
C VAL A 250 9.05 -15.76 -14.84
N ASP A 251 8.20 -16.38 -15.65
CA ASP A 251 6.84 -16.71 -15.24
C ASP A 251 6.68 -18.14 -14.68
N ARG A 252 7.63 -19.04 -14.97
CA ARG A 252 7.57 -20.43 -14.51
C ARG A 252 7.50 -20.52 -12.99
N ASN A 253 6.73 -21.50 -12.52
CA ASN A 253 6.61 -21.80 -11.12
C ASN A 253 7.98 -22.28 -10.59
N SER A 254 8.58 -21.50 -9.70
CA SER A 254 9.93 -21.73 -9.16
C SER A 254 10.16 -23.07 -8.44
N ALA A 255 9.09 -23.86 -8.21
CA ALA A 255 9.17 -25.23 -7.73
C ALA A 255 9.76 -26.19 -8.76
N ALA A 256 9.73 -25.84 -10.06
CA ALA A 256 10.26 -26.66 -11.15
C ALA A 256 11.73 -26.36 -11.50
N LEU A 257 12.42 -25.53 -10.71
CA LEU A 257 13.82 -25.17 -10.94
C LEU A 257 14.74 -26.04 -10.09
N SER A 258 14.79 -27.35 -10.40
CA SER A 258 15.86 -28.23 -9.89
C SER A 258 17.22 -27.65 -10.30
N GLY A 259 18.19 -27.73 -9.37
CA GLY A 259 19.58 -27.37 -9.65
C GLY A 259 20.23 -28.38 -10.58
#